data_AF-A0A1I2HMR8-F1
#
_entry.id   AF-A0A1I2HMR8-F1
#
_cell.length_a   1.000
_cell.length_b   1.000
_cell.length_c   1.000
_cell.angle_alpha   90.00
_cell.angle_beta   90.00
_cell.angle_gamma   90.00
#
_symmetry.space_group_name_H-M   'P 1'
#
loop_
_entity.id
_entity.type
_entity.pdbx_description
1 polymer ?
#
loop_
_entity_poly.entity_id
_entity_poly.type
_entity_poly.pdbx_seq_one_letter_code
_entity_poly.pdbx_strand_id
1 'polypeptide(L)'
;MPPVTSPTVTVRGLPGPPPLPALGNLPDLMRDGRPHRGLHPAHLAGYFPALLTGAGRLASLWAPGGSVAVLPDLRRYTLDVTFAPACGHDLNSLENPRGRLATLLPTLLPAINRRMSVPVPYWRWVRLPADRRLATMLRELDRLIRIRTVAARERMTSGAAPRTVLESLVSTPGGEEPFTPAELFGNVLTMLLAGEDTTASAIAWTLHHLAADTAAQGRLRAEVAAALGGRPPADPSAVRALAYTNGAVREALRLHPVASLTVVEAAEETELPGGDGPRLRVGPGTPIWTLMTYGSRRDTRRFPEPGRFRPDRWLDPAAARQGDLRHLPFGAGPRSCPGRGLALLEATLVVALIVRDFDLAPDPASRPRERVAFTVSPAGLRVRLTRR
;
A
#
# COMPACT_ATOMS: atom_id res chain seq x y z
N MET A 1 -32.85 0.44 29.18
CA MET A 1 -32.47 1.64 28.40
C MET A 1 -32.35 1.21 26.94
N PRO A 2 -33.21 1.72 26.04
CA PRO A 2 -33.17 1.35 24.62
C PRO A 2 -31.92 1.95 23.94
N PRO A 3 -31.39 1.31 22.88
CA PRO A 3 -30.24 1.82 22.15
C PRO A 3 -30.60 3.11 21.41
N VAL A 4 -29.75 4.13 21.58
CA VAL A 4 -29.87 5.40 20.85
C VAL A 4 -29.52 5.16 19.38
N THR A 5 -30.53 4.92 18.56
CA THR A 5 -30.43 5.00 17.10
C THR A 5 -30.08 6.44 16.73
N SER A 6 -28.88 6.66 16.20
CA SER A 6 -28.54 7.94 15.58
C SER A 6 -29.43 8.15 14.35
N PRO A 7 -30.19 9.25 14.24
CA PRO A 7 -31.04 9.49 13.09
C PRO A 7 -30.16 9.88 11.90
N THR A 8 -30.22 9.07 10.84
CA THR A 8 -29.71 9.45 9.53
C THR A 8 -30.63 10.52 8.96
N VAL A 9 -30.32 11.80 9.22
CA VAL A 9 -31.00 12.91 8.55
C VAL A 9 -30.46 13.02 7.13
N THR A 10 -31.22 12.50 6.16
CA THR A 10 -31.00 12.73 4.73
C THR A 10 -31.47 14.13 4.37
N VAL A 11 -30.55 15.10 4.34
CA VAL A 11 -30.83 16.41 3.75
C VAL A 11 -30.85 16.24 2.22
N ARG A 12 -32.04 16.20 1.63
CA ARG A 12 -32.24 16.32 0.18
C ARG A 12 -31.93 17.76 -0.26
N GLY A 13 -31.18 17.90 -1.35
CA GLY A 13 -31.05 19.15 -2.09
C GLY A 13 -29.67 19.78 -2.04
N LEU A 14 -28.79 19.32 -2.94
CA LEU A 14 -27.72 20.03 -3.67
C LEU A 14 -26.82 18.94 -4.28
N PRO A 15 -26.40 19.03 -5.56
CA PRO A 15 -25.46 18.09 -6.15
C PRO A 15 -24.07 18.30 -5.51
N GLY A 16 -23.86 17.66 -4.37
CA GLY A 16 -22.57 17.58 -3.70
C GLY A 16 -21.66 16.58 -4.40
N PRO A 17 -20.32 16.70 -4.23
CA PRO A 17 -19.43 15.60 -4.58
C PRO A 17 -19.88 14.31 -3.88
N PRO A 18 -19.62 13.12 -4.45
CA PRO A 18 -19.98 11.87 -3.79
C PRO A 18 -19.41 11.86 -2.36
N PRO A 19 -20.17 11.37 -1.36
CA PRO A 19 -19.63 11.25 -0.01
C PRO A 19 -18.37 10.39 -0.07
N LEU A 20 -17.30 10.82 0.62
CA LEU A 20 -16.21 9.89 0.91
C LEU A 20 -16.87 8.69 1.62
N PRO A 21 -16.62 7.44 1.19
CA PRO A 21 -17.15 6.29 1.89
C PRO A 21 -16.78 6.43 3.37
N ALA A 22 -17.79 6.33 4.25
CA ALA A 22 -17.52 6.17 5.67
C ALA A 22 -16.65 4.92 5.82
N LEU A 23 -15.66 4.92 6.71
CA LEU A 23 -14.72 3.80 6.84
C LEU A 23 -15.39 2.46 7.23
N GLY A 24 -16.65 2.49 7.70
CA GLY A 24 -17.50 1.30 7.87
C GLY A 24 -18.24 0.84 6.60
N ASN A 25 -18.27 1.66 5.56
CA ASN A 25 -18.82 1.40 4.22
C ASN A 25 -17.73 1.57 3.15
N LEU A 26 -16.49 1.12 3.43
CA LEU A 26 -15.51 0.95 2.37
C LEU A 26 -16.12 -0.02 1.34
N PRO A 27 -16.14 0.32 0.04
CA PRO A 27 -16.67 -0.57 -0.98
C PRO A 27 -15.96 -1.92 -0.92
N ASP A 28 -16.73 -2.96 -1.19
CA ASP A 28 -16.36 -4.32 -0.87
C ASP A 28 -15.32 -4.87 -1.86
N LEU A 29 -14.05 -4.50 -1.65
CA LEU A 29 -12.92 -5.24 -2.21
C LEU A 29 -12.91 -6.71 -1.73
N MET A 30 -13.80 -7.09 -0.82
CA MET A 30 -13.91 -8.37 -0.14
C MET A 30 -15.34 -8.96 -0.19
N ARG A 31 -15.90 -9.22 -1.38
CA ARG A 31 -17.22 -9.87 -1.49
C ARG A 31 -17.21 -11.26 -0.81
N ASP A 32 -18.10 -11.47 0.15
CA ASP A 32 -18.21 -12.70 0.96
C ASP A 32 -16.90 -13.14 1.63
N GLY A 33 -16.07 -12.18 2.05
CA GLY A 33 -14.79 -12.45 2.72
C GLY A 33 -13.67 -12.92 1.78
N ARG A 34 -13.85 -12.81 0.46
CA ARG A 34 -12.84 -13.12 -0.55
C ARG A 34 -12.40 -11.86 -1.30
N PRO A 35 -11.09 -11.66 -1.56
CA PRO A 35 -10.65 -10.57 -2.40
C PRO A 35 -11.35 -10.62 -3.76
N HIS A 36 -11.88 -9.49 -4.22
CA HIS A 36 -12.47 -9.37 -5.54
C HIS A 36 -11.47 -9.86 -6.60
N ARG A 37 -11.96 -10.56 -7.65
CA ARG A 37 -11.12 -11.21 -8.69
C ARG A 37 -10.07 -10.29 -9.29
N GLY A 38 -10.37 -8.99 -9.37
CA GLY A 38 -9.44 -7.94 -9.78
C GLY A 38 -8.09 -7.97 -9.06
N LEU A 39 -8.04 -8.32 -7.77
CA LEU A 39 -6.81 -8.41 -6.98
C LEU A 39 -6.29 -9.85 -6.85
N HIS A 40 -6.90 -10.81 -7.54
CA HIS A 40 -6.45 -12.20 -7.53
C HIS A 40 -5.06 -12.32 -8.17
N PRO A 41 -4.18 -13.22 -7.69
CA PRO A 41 -2.84 -13.44 -8.25
C PRO A 41 -2.80 -13.64 -9.76
N ALA A 42 -3.87 -14.17 -10.35
CA ALA A 42 -4.02 -14.36 -11.79
C ALA A 42 -3.95 -13.05 -12.59
N HIS A 43 -4.32 -11.91 -12.01
CA HIS A 43 -4.30 -10.61 -12.69
C HIS A 43 -2.97 -9.86 -12.50
N LEU A 44 -2.12 -10.31 -11.57
CA LEU A 44 -0.81 -9.69 -11.30
C LEU A 44 0.12 -9.72 -12.53
N ALA A 45 -0.02 -10.73 -13.39
CA ALA A 45 0.74 -10.81 -14.63
C ALA A 45 0.45 -9.63 -15.57
N GLY A 46 -0.81 -9.14 -15.59
CA GLY A 46 -1.20 -7.97 -16.37
C GLY A 46 -0.60 -6.66 -15.86
N TYR A 47 -0.16 -6.61 -14.60
CA TYR A 47 0.40 -5.42 -13.96
C TYR A 47 1.90 -5.30 -14.14
N PHE A 48 2.54 -6.43 -14.45
CA PHE A 48 3.99 -6.53 -14.54
C PHE A 48 4.65 -5.53 -15.52
N PRO A 49 4.08 -5.27 -16.72
CA PRO A 49 4.62 -4.26 -17.61
C PRO A 49 4.62 -2.85 -17.00
N ALA A 50 3.57 -2.47 -16.27
CA ALA A 50 3.51 -1.16 -15.60
C ALA A 50 4.57 -1.06 -14.49
N LEU A 51 4.79 -2.14 -13.74
CA LEU A 51 5.82 -2.20 -12.72
C LEU A 51 7.23 -2.01 -13.31
N LEU A 52 7.53 -2.68 -14.43
CA LEU A 52 8.81 -2.54 -15.13
C LEU A 52 9.01 -1.13 -15.70
N THR A 53 7.99 -0.56 -16.35
CA THR A 53 8.04 0.81 -16.86
C THR A 53 8.30 1.81 -15.73
N GLY A 54 7.55 1.71 -14.63
CA GLY A 54 7.75 2.57 -13.46
C GLY A 54 9.15 2.43 -12.86
N ALA A 55 9.67 1.21 -12.76
CA ALA A 55 11.01 0.98 -12.22
C ALA A 55 12.10 1.55 -13.13
N GLY A 56 11.94 1.44 -14.45
CA GLY A 56 12.84 2.05 -15.43
C GLY A 56 12.83 3.58 -15.37
N ARG A 57 11.65 4.19 -15.19
CA ARG A 57 11.52 5.65 -14.98
C ARG A 57 12.20 6.09 -13.68
N LEU A 58 11.99 5.35 -12.60
CA LEU A 58 12.63 5.64 -11.32
C LEU A 58 14.16 5.53 -11.40
N ALA A 59 14.67 4.48 -12.05
CA ALA A 59 16.10 4.31 -12.29
C ALA A 59 16.66 5.45 -13.16
N SER A 60 15.94 5.87 -14.19
CA SER A 60 16.34 7.01 -15.04
C SER A 60 16.38 8.32 -14.26
N LEU A 61 15.38 8.56 -13.40
CA LEU A 61 15.34 9.74 -12.52
C LEU A 61 16.53 9.79 -11.56
N TRP A 62 16.97 8.63 -11.06
CA TRP A 62 18.08 8.52 -10.12
C TRP A 62 19.45 8.31 -10.80
N ALA A 63 19.50 8.14 -12.12
CA ALA A 63 20.72 7.90 -12.89
C ALA A 63 21.85 8.93 -12.68
N PRO A 64 21.57 10.23 -12.46
CA PRO A 64 22.62 11.20 -12.12
C PRO A 64 23.34 10.91 -10.79
N GLY A 65 22.75 10.09 -9.93
CA GLY A 65 23.28 9.73 -8.61
C GLY A 65 23.20 10.88 -7.60
N GLY A 66 24.02 10.76 -6.55
CA GLY A 66 24.09 11.74 -5.47
C GLY A 66 23.13 11.46 -4.34
N SER A 67 22.88 12.47 -3.52
CA SER A 67 21.99 12.37 -2.36
C SER A 67 20.53 12.60 -2.77
N VAL A 68 19.69 11.58 -2.60
CA VAL A 68 18.29 11.59 -3.01
C VAL A 68 17.35 11.47 -1.82
N ALA A 69 16.33 12.32 -1.77
CA ALA A 69 15.19 12.12 -0.88
C ALA A 69 14.27 11.07 -1.50
N VAL A 70 14.39 9.82 -1.08
CA VAL A 70 13.78 8.69 -1.79
C VAL A 70 12.26 8.64 -1.70
N LEU A 71 11.66 9.04 -0.57
CA LEU A 71 10.23 8.84 -0.33
C LEU A 71 9.31 9.62 -1.30
N PRO A 72 9.55 10.92 -1.61
CA PRO A 72 8.75 11.63 -2.62
C PRO A 72 8.74 10.96 -4.00
N ASP A 73 9.88 10.44 -4.46
CA ASP A 73 9.97 9.78 -5.75
C ASP A 73 9.33 8.39 -5.70
N LEU A 74 9.53 7.65 -4.61
CA LEU A 74 8.88 6.36 -4.40
C LEU A 74 7.36 6.49 -4.35
N ARG A 75 6.80 7.55 -3.77
CA ARG A 75 5.35 7.81 -3.79
C ARG A 75 4.82 8.01 -5.20
N ARG A 76 5.53 8.78 -6.04
CA ARG A 76 5.19 8.96 -7.46
C ARG A 76 5.28 7.63 -8.22
N TYR A 77 6.32 6.84 -7.95
CA TYR A 77 6.48 5.50 -8.50
C TYR A 77 5.29 4.61 -8.13
N THR A 78 4.99 4.47 -6.83
CA THR A 78 3.89 3.61 -6.34
C THR A 78 2.53 4.07 -6.84
N LEU A 79 2.35 5.38 -7.00
CA LEU A 79 1.16 5.95 -7.60
C LEU A 79 0.99 5.49 -9.05
N ASP A 80 2.03 5.63 -9.89
CA ASP A 80 1.98 5.24 -11.30
C ASP A 80 1.72 3.73 -11.45
N VAL A 81 2.42 2.91 -10.67
CA VAL A 81 2.29 1.44 -10.75
C VAL A 81 1.07 0.89 -10.03
N THR A 82 0.33 1.70 -9.26
CA THR A 82 -1.00 1.34 -8.76
C THR A 82 -2.10 1.82 -9.72
N PHE A 83 -2.00 3.05 -10.24
CA PHE A 83 -3.05 3.67 -11.05
C PHE A 83 -3.24 2.98 -12.40
N ALA A 84 -2.15 2.60 -13.07
CA ALA A 84 -2.21 1.90 -14.34
C ALA A 84 -2.88 0.52 -14.23
N PRO A 85 -2.47 -0.37 -13.32
CA PRO A 85 -3.20 -1.59 -12.99
C PRO A 85 -4.66 -1.40 -12.54
N ALA A 86 -4.94 -0.33 -11.79
CA ALA A 86 -6.27 -0.11 -11.26
C ALA A 86 -7.28 0.28 -12.35
N CYS A 87 -6.92 1.19 -13.26
CA CYS A 87 -7.88 1.77 -14.21
C CYS A 87 -7.37 1.93 -15.65
N GLY A 88 -6.21 1.36 -15.99
CA GLY A 88 -5.68 1.34 -17.35
C GLY A 88 -5.12 2.67 -17.83
N HIS A 89 -4.66 3.53 -16.92
CA HIS A 89 -4.13 4.84 -17.25
C HIS A 89 -2.77 5.06 -16.62
N ASP A 90 -1.80 5.48 -17.42
CA ASP A 90 -0.49 5.90 -16.93
C ASP A 90 -0.51 7.40 -16.60
N LEU A 91 -0.29 7.74 -15.32
CA LEU A 91 -0.25 9.13 -14.87
C LEU A 91 1.08 9.81 -15.21
N ASN A 92 2.13 9.02 -15.45
CA ASN A 92 3.50 9.48 -15.64
C ASN A 92 3.94 10.52 -14.59
N SER A 93 3.65 10.25 -13.31
CA SER A 93 3.92 11.15 -12.19
C SER A 93 5.41 11.32 -11.91
N LEU A 94 6.23 10.33 -12.27
CA LEU A 94 7.69 10.40 -12.12
C LEU A 94 8.34 11.43 -13.06
N GLU A 95 7.98 11.42 -14.34
CA GLU A 95 8.56 12.33 -15.34
C GLU A 95 7.80 13.67 -15.42
N ASN A 96 6.52 13.67 -15.00
CA ASN A 96 5.71 14.88 -14.90
C ASN A 96 5.24 15.14 -13.45
N PRO A 97 6.17 15.53 -12.54
CA PRO A 97 5.87 15.72 -11.13
C PRO A 97 4.93 16.91 -10.85
N ARG A 98 4.71 17.79 -11.85
CA ARG A 98 3.76 18.90 -11.79
C ARG A 98 2.41 18.57 -12.42
N GLY A 99 2.21 17.32 -12.83
CA GLY A 99 0.92 16.82 -13.28
C GLY A 99 -0.16 17.11 -12.24
N ARG A 100 -1.34 17.52 -12.71
CA ARG A 100 -2.43 17.93 -11.81
C ARG A 100 -2.82 16.80 -10.84
N LEU A 101 -2.89 15.55 -11.28
CA LEU A 101 -3.19 14.42 -10.38
C LEU A 101 -2.01 14.06 -9.46
N ALA A 102 -0.79 14.07 -9.97
CA ALA A 102 0.43 13.78 -9.19
C ALA A 102 0.64 14.77 -8.02
N THR A 103 0.21 16.02 -8.17
CA THR A 103 0.28 17.05 -7.11
C THR A 103 -0.89 16.97 -6.13
N LEU A 104 -2.03 16.46 -6.57
CA LEU A 104 -3.26 16.42 -5.77
C LEU A 104 -3.34 15.15 -4.90
N LEU A 105 -3.06 13.97 -5.46
CA LEU A 105 -3.26 12.69 -4.77
C LEU A 105 -2.53 12.56 -3.41
N PRO A 106 -1.27 13.02 -3.25
CA PRO A 106 -0.58 12.99 -1.95
C PRO A 106 -1.26 13.81 -0.85
N THR A 107 -2.18 14.72 -1.21
CA THR A 107 -2.93 15.52 -0.24
C THR A 107 -4.23 14.86 0.23
N LEU A 108 -4.67 13.76 -0.42
CA LEU A 108 -5.88 13.02 -0.04
C LEU A 108 -5.76 12.39 1.33
N LEU A 109 -4.70 11.60 1.58
CA LEU A 109 -4.51 10.90 2.86
C LEU A 109 -4.45 11.86 4.06
N PRO A 110 -3.67 12.97 4.03
CA PRO A 110 -3.71 13.98 5.09
C PRO A 110 -5.11 14.58 5.31
N ALA A 111 -5.85 14.84 4.23
CA ALA A 111 -7.18 15.41 4.34
C ALA A 111 -8.19 14.41 4.93
N ILE A 112 -8.10 13.14 4.57
CA ILE A 112 -8.90 12.04 5.16
C ILE A 112 -8.54 11.87 6.64
N ASN A 113 -7.24 11.79 6.96
CA ASN A 113 -6.77 11.66 8.34
C ASN A 113 -7.25 12.80 9.22
N ARG A 114 -7.22 14.05 8.72
CA ARG A 114 -7.78 15.21 9.41
C ARG A 114 -9.28 15.05 9.68
N ARG A 115 -10.05 14.49 8.74
CA ARG A 115 -11.47 14.22 8.96
C ARG A 115 -11.69 13.09 9.98
N MET A 116 -10.83 12.10 10.03
CA MET A 116 -10.92 11.03 11.03
C MET A 116 -10.59 11.52 12.44
N SER A 117 -9.66 12.48 12.56
CA SER A 117 -9.11 12.89 13.85
C SER A 117 -9.83 14.07 14.51
N VAL A 118 -10.76 14.76 13.84
CA VAL A 118 -11.49 15.84 14.51
C VAL A 118 -12.65 15.29 15.35
N PRO A 119 -12.88 15.83 16.56
CA PRO A 119 -13.99 15.38 17.40
C PRO A 119 -15.38 15.70 16.82
N VAL A 120 -15.47 16.80 16.06
CA VAL A 120 -16.74 17.31 15.52
C VAL A 120 -16.62 17.38 13.99
N PRO A 121 -17.54 16.76 13.22
CA PRO A 121 -17.44 16.68 11.76
C PRO A 121 -17.82 17.99 11.07
N TYR A 122 -17.05 19.06 11.35
CA TYR A 122 -17.37 20.44 11.00
C TYR A 122 -17.69 20.63 9.50
N TRP A 123 -17.07 19.83 8.61
CA TRP A 123 -17.27 19.89 7.15
C TRP A 123 -18.69 19.55 6.69
N ARG A 124 -19.51 18.96 7.56
CA ARG A 124 -20.94 18.74 7.30
C ARG A 124 -21.73 20.05 7.33
N TRP A 125 -21.28 21.04 8.11
CA TRP A 125 -21.94 22.34 8.24
C TRP A 125 -21.18 23.46 7.51
N VAL A 126 -19.84 23.47 7.57
CA VAL A 126 -19.00 24.52 7.00
C VAL A 126 -17.90 23.94 6.12
N ARG A 127 -17.90 24.30 4.83
CA ARG A 127 -16.87 23.88 3.87
C ARG A 127 -15.72 24.88 3.81
N LEU A 128 -14.64 24.58 4.54
CA LEU A 128 -13.40 25.36 4.53
C LEU A 128 -12.66 25.26 3.16
N PRO A 129 -11.71 26.15 2.85
CA PRO A 129 -10.95 26.10 1.61
C PRO A 129 -10.25 24.74 1.37
N ALA A 130 -9.75 24.09 2.42
CA ALA A 130 -9.19 22.75 2.34
C ALA A 130 -10.23 21.69 1.92
N ASP A 131 -11.46 21.76 2.44
CA ASP A 131 -12.55 20.86 2.06
C ASP A 131 -13.03 21.09 0.63
N ARG A 132 -13.03 22.35 0.17
CA ARG A 132 -13.34 22.69 -1.23
C ARG A 132 -12.28 22.15 -2.19
N ARG A 133 -11.00 22.27 -1.83
CA ARG A 133 -9.89 21.67 -2.60
C ARG A 133 -10.04 20.16 -2.70
N LEU A 134 -10.25 19.47 -1.57
CA LEU A 134 -10.50 18.02 -1.55
C LEU A 134 -11.70 17.63 -2.43
N ALA A 135 -12.80 18.37 -2.36
CA ALA A 135 -13.97 18.12 -3.20
C ALA A 135 -13.68 18.27 -4.70
N THR A 136 -12.89 19.28 -5.09
CA THR A 136 -12.46 19.45 -6.49
C THR A 136 -11.61 18.27 -6.94
N MET A 137 -10.66 17.83 -6.12
CA MET A 137 -9.80 16.68 -6.43
C MET A 137 -10.60 15.40 -6.64
N LEU A 138 -11.54 15.10 -5.74
CA LEU A 138 -12.39 13.92 -5.84
C LEU A 138 -13.26 13.96 -7.10
N ARG A 139 -13.75 15.13 -7.51
CA ARG A 139 -14.50 15.30 -8.77
C ARG A 139 -13.63 15.06 -10.00
N GLU A 140 -12.40 15.54 -10.02
CA GLU A 140 -11.48 15.31 -11.14
C GLU A 140 -11.13 13.82 -11.26
N LEU A 141 -10.86 13.16 -10.14
CA LEU A 141 -10.61 11.73 -10.10
C LEU A 141 -11.85 10.91 -10.51
N ASP A 142 -13.05 11.28 -10.03
CA ASP A 142 -14.31 10.64 -10.43
C ASP A 142 -14.55 10.78 -11.93
N ARG A 143 -14.30 11.97 -12.50
CA ARG A 143 -14.40 12.18 -13.95
C ARG A 143 -13.45 11.28 -14.72
N LEU A 144 -12.19 11.15 -14.28
CA LEU A 144 -11.20 10.28 -14.92
C LEU A 144 -11.62 8.81 -14.84
N ILE A 145 -12.03 8.35 -13.66
CA ILE A 145 -12.48 6.97 -13.45
C ILE A 145 -13.70 6.68 -14.31
N ARG A 146 -14.69 7.58 -14.40
CA ARG A 146 -15.85 7.41 -15.28
C ARG A 146 -15.47 7.23 -16.75
N ILE A 147 -14.54 8.06 -17.25
CA ILE A 147 -14.04 7.93 -18.63
C ILE A 147 -13.38 6.55 -18.82
N ARG A 148 -12.59 6.10 -17.84
CA ARG A 148 -11.97 4.76 -17.88
C ARG A 148 -13.00 3.63 -17.77
N THR A 149 -14.08 3.81 -17.00
CA THR A 149 -15.16 2.82 -16.86
C THR A 149 -15.86 2.59 -18.19
N VAL A 150 -16.10 3.65 -18.98
CA VAL A 150 -16.69 3.52 -20.32
C VAL A 150 -15.78 2.68 -21.22
N ALA A 151 -14.50 3.05 -21.32
CA ALA A 151 -13.51 2.30 -22.12
C ALA A 151 -13.35 0.84 -21.65
N ALA A 152 -13.37 0.60 -20.34
CA ALA A 152 -13.30 -0.74 -19.77
C ALA A 152 -14.52 -1.58 -20.18
N ARG A 153 -15.73 -1.02 -20.14
CA ARG A 153 -16.96 -1.71 -20.55
C ARG A 153 -16.93 -2.06 -22.04
N GLU A 154 -16.54 -1.13 -22.90
CA GLU A 154 -16.41 -1.37 -24.35
C GLU A 154 -15.49 -2.56 -24.64
N ARG A 155 -14.33 -2.63 -23.96
CA ARG A 155 -13.37 -3.72 -24.13
C ARG A 155 -13.87 -5.06 -23.57
N MET A 156 -14.65 -5.06 -22.49
CA MET A 156 -15.24 -6.28 -21.95
C MET A 156 -16.39 -6.79 -22.83
N THR A 157 -17.18 -5.90 -23.43
CA THR A 157 -18.21 -6.29 -24.42
C THR A 157 -17.60 -6.93 -25.67
N SER A 158 -16.38 -6.56 -26.04
CA SER A 158 -15.66 -7.19 -27.17
C SER A 158 -15.08 -8.58 -26.84
N GLY A 159 -15.39 -9.15 -25.68
CA GLY A 159 -14.93 -10.48 -25.26
C GLY A 159 -13.46 -10.55 -24.85
N ALA A 160 -12.80 -9.42 -24.62
CA ALA A 160 -11.40 -9.42 -24.24
C ALA A 160 -11.21 -9.82 -22.77
N ALA A 161 -10.15 -10.57 -22.47
CA ALA A 161 -9.80 -10.91 -21.08
C ALA A 161 -9.42 -9.65 -20.28
N PRO A 162 -9.88 -9.49 -19.01
CA PRO A 162 -9.59 -8.31 -18.19
C PRO A 162 -8.09 -8.20 -17.88
N ARG A 163 -7.56 -6.97 -17.98
CA ARG A 163 -6.16 -6.61 -17.73
C ARG A 163 -6.00 -5.65 -16.55
N THR A 164 -7.08 -4.99 -16.14
CA THR A 164 -7.09 -4.03 -15.02
C THR A 164 -8.12 -4.43 -13.97
N VAL A 165 -8.00 -3.88 -12.76
CA VAL A 165 -9.04 -4.10 -11.74
C VAL A 165 -10.37 -3.52 -12.20
N LEU A 166 -10.38 -2.33 -12.80
CA LEU A 166 -11.59 -1.71 -13.30
C LEU A 166 -12.28 -2.57 -14.37
N GLU A 167 -11.51 -3.15 -15.31
CA GLU A 167 -12.05 -4.09 -16.30
C GLU A 167 -12.62 -5.34 -15.63
N SER A 168 -11.96 -5.86 -14.60
CA SER A 168 -12.49 -6.99 -13.82
C SER A 168 -13.74 -6.64 -13.02
N LEU A 169 -13.89 -5.40 -12.55
CA LEU A 169 -15.08 -4.95 -11.80
C LEU A 169 -16.27 -4.71 -12.73
N VAL A 170 -16.04 -4.26 -13.95
CA VAL A 170 -17.13 -4.07 -14.94
C VAL A 170 -17.49 -5.36 -15.67
N SER A 171 -16.60 -6.33 -15.69
CA SER A 171 -16.90 -7.69 -16.13
C SER A 171 -17.70 -8.38 -15.02
N THR A 172 -19.00 -8.58 -15.25
CA THR A 172 -19.89 -9.27 -14.30
C THR A 172 -20.17 -10.70 -14.77
N PRO A 173 -19.26 -11.67 -14.56
CA PRO A 173 -19.52 -13.05 -14.94
C PRO A 173 -20.54 -13.68 -13.98
N GLY A 174 -21.58 -14.32 -14.52
CA GLY A 174 -22.44 -15.23 -13.76
C GLY A 174 -23.69 -14.64 -13.11
N GLY A 175 -24.21 -13.50 -13.60
CA GLY A 175 -25.51 -12.97 -13.16
C GLY A 175 -25.48 -12.20 -11.83
N GLU A 176 -24.30 -11.84 -11.33
CA GLU A 176 -24.17 -10.90 -10.22
C GLU A 176 -24.68 -9.50 -10.61
N GLU A 177 -25.13 -8.70 -9.64
CA GLU A 177 -25.47 -7.29 -9.90
C GLU A 177 -24.21 -6.48 -10.29
N PRO A 178 -24.29 -5.64 -11.34
CA PRO A 178 -23.18 -4.78 -11.72
C PRO A 178 -22.88 -3.73 -10.66
N PHE A 179 -21.59 -3.47 -10.42
CA PHE A 179 -21.19 -2.35 -9.56
C PHE A 179 -21.71 -1.01 -10.09
N THR A 180 -22.24 -0.22 -9.17
CA THR A 180 -22.64 1.16 -9.42
C THR A 180 -21.41 2.03 -9.72
N PRO A 181 -21.57 3.17 -10.42
CA PRO A 181 -20.46 4.10 -10.64
C PRO A 181 -19.77 4.57 -9.35
N ALA A 182 -20.53 4.69 -8.25
CA ALA A 182 -19.99 5.09 -6.96
C ALA A 182 -19.11 3.99 -6.33
N GLU A 183 -19.51 2.72 -6.45
CA GLU A 183 -18.72 1.59 -5.99
C GLU A 183 -17.46 1.40 -6.83
N LEU A 184 -17.54 1.55 -8.15
CA LEU A 184 -16.36 1.51 -9.02
C LEU A 184 -15.35 2.61 -8.64
N PHE A 185 -15.83 3.84 -8.47
CA PHE A 185 -15.02 4.95 -8.00
C PHE A 185 -14.36 4.66 -6.66
N GLY A 186 -15.15 4.20 -5.68
CA GLY A 186 -14.67 3.95 -4.34
C GLY A 186 -13.66 2.79 -4.28
N ASN A 187 -13.83 1.73 -5.08
CA ASN A 187 -12.87 0.62 -5.18
C ASN A 187 -11.54 1.09 -5.75
N VAL A 188 -11.56 1.82 -6.88
CA VAL A 188 -10.33 2.38 -7.47
C VAL A 188 -9.66 3.36 -6.52
N LEU A 189 -10.40 4.28 -5.91
CA LEU A 189 -9.86 5.23 -4.93
C LEU A 189 -9.23 4.51 -3.73
N THR A 190 -9.89 3.47 -3.20
CA THR A 190 -9.37 2.68 -2.07
C THR A 190 -8.04 2.02 -2.42
N MET A 191 -7.92 1.44 -3.63
CA MET A 191 -6.66 0.86 -4.10
C MET A 191 -5.54 1.89 -4.17
N LEU A 192 -5.82 3.09 -4.70
CA LEU A 192 -4.82 4.16 -4.80
C LEU A 192 -4.32 4.60 -3.43
N LEU A 193 -5.24 4.87 -2.51
CA LEU A 193 -4.90 5.30 -1.16
C LEU A 193 -4.16 4.22 -0.37
N ALA A 194 -4.53 2.94 -0.56
CA ALA A 194 -3.92 1.83 0.14
C ALA A 194 -2.54 1.46 -0.42
N GLY A 195 -2.36 1.52 -1.74
CA GLY A 195 -1.16 1.03 -2.44
C GLY A 195 0.01 2.03 -2.49
N GLU A 196 -0.28 3.34 -2.51
CA GLU A 196 0.76 4.36 -2.66
C GLU A 196 1.67 4.46 -1.42
N ASP A 197 1.12 4.97 -0.32
CA ASP A 197 1.92 5.37 0.84
C ASP A 197 2.54 4.19 1.59
N THR A 198 1.86 3.03 1.60
CA THR A 198 2.31 1.83 2.31
C THR A 198 3.52 1.21 1.61
N THR A 199 3.43 0.96 0.31
CA THR A 199 4.50 0.33 -0.48
C THR A 199 5.70 1.27 -0.61
N ALA A 200 5.48 2.57 -0.86
CA ALA A 200 6.56 3.56 -0.94
C ALA A 200 7.37 3.63 0.35
N SER A 201 6.69 3.61 1.51
CA SER A 201 7.35 3.63 2.81
C SER A 201 8.11 2.33 3.10
N ALA A 202 7.56 1.18 2.71
CA ALA A 202 8.24 -0.12 2.84
C ALA A 202 9.53 -0.17 2.02
N ILE A 203 9.48 0.28 0.76
CA ILE A 203 10.65 0.38 -0.11
C ILE A 203 11.67 1.34 0.49
N ALA A 204 11.24 2.53 0.93
CA ALA A 204 12.12 3.54 1.52
C ALA A 204 12.88 3.01 2.75
N TRP A 205 12.20 2.32 3.67
CA TRP A 205 12.86 1.68 4.81
C TRP A 205 13.79 0.54 4.41
N THR A 206 13.45 -0.21 3.36
CA THR A 206 14.34 -1.25 2.82
C THR A 206 15.64 -0.63 2.29
N LEU A 207 15.55 0.45 1.51
CA LEU A 207 16.72 1.19 1.01
C LEU A 207 17.55 1.80 2.15
N HIS A 208 16.90 2.29 3.20
CA HIS A 208 17.60 2.80 4.40
C HIS A 208 18.50 1.74 5.03
N HIS A 209 17.98 0.52 5.26
CA HIS A 209 18.76 -0.57 5.85
C HIS A 209 19.84 -1.08 4.91
N LEU A 210 19.54 -1.24 3.61
CA LEU A 210 20.52 -1.68 2.62
C LEU A 210 21.66 -0.68 2.41
N ALA A 211 21.39 0.61 2.56
CA ALA A 211 22.42 1.64 2.51
C ALA A 211 23.40 1.54 3.69
N ALA A 212 22.93 1.09 4.86
CA ALA A 212 23.76 0.93 6.05
C ALA A 212 24.47 -0.44 6.12
N ASP A 213 23.98 -1.45 5.41
CA ASP A 213 24.49 -2.82 5.42
C ASP A 213 24.99 -3.24 4.03
N THR A 214 26.28 -2.99 3.77
CA THR A 214 26.93 -3.33 2.50
C THR A 214 26.99 -4.83 2.24
N ALA A 215 27.03 -5.67 3.30
CA ALA A 215 27.03 -7.11 3.17
C ALA A 215 25.67 -7.63 2.70
N ALA A 216 24.57 -7.11 3.29
CA ALA A 216 23.23 -7.42 2.83
C ALA A 216 22.99 -6.93 1.39
N GLN A 217 23.46 -5.72 1.06
CA GLN A 217 23.39 -5.18 -0.29
C GLN A 217 24.14 -6.05 -1.31
N GLY A 218 25.35 -6.51 -0.97
CA GLY A 218 26.15 -7.41 -1.81
C GLY A 218 25.49 -8.77 -2.03
N ARG A 219 24.88 -9.36 -1.00
CA ARG A 219 24.13 -10.63 -1.12
C ARG A 219 22.89 -10.50 -2.00
N LEU A 220 22.11 -9.43 -1.81
CA LEU A 220 20.95 -9.12 -2.65
C LEU A 220 21.37 -8.98 -4.12
N ARG A 221 22.46 -8.25 -4.36
CA ARG A 221 23.03 -8.09 -5.70
C ARG A 221 23.47 -9.41 -6.33
N ALA A 222 24.14 -10.28 -5.56
CA ALA A 222 24.55 -11.59 -6.05
C ALA A 222 23.33 -12.46 -6.41
N GLU A 223 22.28 -12.46 -5.59
CA GLU A 223 21.01 -13.13 -5.89
C GLU A 223 20.40 -12.61 -7.20
N VAL A 224 20.29 -11.29 -7.34
CA VAL A 224 19.72 -10.65 -8.53
C VAL A 224 20.53 -10.96 -9.78
N ALA A 225 21.86 -10.93 -9.71
CA ALA A 225 22.72 -11.28 -10.83
C ALA A 225 22.54 -12.76 -11.24
N ALA A 226 22.49 -13.67 -10.27
CA ALA A 226 22.30 -15.10 -10.51
C ALA A 226 20.92 -15.41 -11.12
N ALA A 227 19.86 -14.77 -10.65
CA ALA A 227 18.50 -15.03 -11.10
C ALA A 227 18.16 -14.35 -12.44
N LEU A 228 18.67 -13.13 -12.68
CA LEU A 228 18.24 -12.32 -13.83
C LEU A 228 19.28 -12.18 -14.94
N GLY A 229 20.55 -12.54 -14.68
CA GLY A 229 21.62 -12.47 -15.68
C GLY A 229 21.81 -11.07 -16.28
N GLY A 230 21.60 -10.02 -15.48
CA GLY A 230 21.74 -8.62 -15.91
C GLY A 230 20.56 -8.03 -16.70
N ARG A 231 19.52 -8.82 -17.00
CA ARG A 231 18.32 -8.34 -17.69
C ARG A 231 17.21 -7.96 -16.70
N PRO A 232 16.21 -7.15 -17.12
CA PRO A 232 14.97 -7.05 -16.35
C PRO A 232 14.31 -8.44 -16.21
N PRO A 233 13.60 -8.74 -15.12
CA PRO A 233 12.92 -10.01 -14.97
C PRO A 233 11.85 -10.18 -16.05
N ALA A 234 11.76 -11.39 -16.61
CA ALA A 234 10.86 -11.69 -17.73
C ALA A 234 9.38 -11.68 -17.32
N ASP A 235 9.09 -12.15 -16.11
CA ASP A 235 7.74 -12.29 -15.58
C ASP A 235 7.74 -12.26 -14.04
N PRO A 236 6.56 -12.23 -13.38
CA PRO A 236 6.47 -12.20 -11.92
C PRO A 236 7.09 -13.41 -11.19
N SER A 237 7.27 -14.56 -11.83
CA SER A 237 7.92 -15.72 -11.22
C SER A 237 9.41 -15.50 -10.98
N ALA A 238 10.09 -14.80 -11.90
CA ALA A 238 11.49 -14.43 -11.74
C ALA A 238 11.71 -13.52 -10.52
N VAL A 239 10.77 -12.62 -10.23
CA VAL A 239 10.80 -11.78 -9.01
C VAL A 239 10.51 -12.61 -7.76
N ARG A 240 9.56 -13.56 -7.83
CA ARG A 240 9.23 -14.46 -6.70
C ARG A 240 10.39 -15.37 -6.30
N ALA A 241 11.33 -15.64 -7.21
CA ALA A 241 12.54 -16.40 -6.93
C ALA A 241 13.59 -15.63 -6.11
N LEU A 242 13.46 -14.31 -5.97
CA LEU A 242 14.38 -13.46 -5.21
C LEU A 242 14.07 -13.51 -3.70
N ALA A 243 14.29 -14.68 -3.08
CA ALA A 243 13.91 -14.95 -1.70
C ALA A 243 14.60 -14.03 -0.68
N TYR A 244 15.89 -13.73 -0.86
CA TYR A 244 16.63 -12.83 0.01
C TYR A 244 16.18 -11.38 -0.15
N THR A 245 15.95 -10.93 -1.39
CA THR A 245 15.38 -9.60 -1.67
C THR A 245 14.00 -9.45 -1.03
N ASN A 246 13.13 -10.47 -1.16
CA ASN A 246 11.82 -10.47 -0.51
C ASN A 246 11.95 -10.47 1.02
N GLY A 247 12.92 -11.22 1.55
CA GLY A 247 13.26 -11.24 2.97
C GLY A 247 13.73 -9.87 3.48
N ALA A 248 14.48 -9.11 2.68
CA ALA A 248 14.91 -7.76 3.03
C ALA A 248 13.71 -6.79 3.15
N VAL A 249 12.76 -6.87 2.21
CA VAL A 249 11.51 -6.10 2.27
C VAL A 249 10.68 -6.47 3.51
N ARG A 250 10.53 -7.77 3.80
CA ARG A 250 9.81 -8.26 4.98
C ARG A 250 10.47 -7.84 6.28
N GLU A 251 11.79 -7.90 6.35
CA GLU A 251 12.53 -7.48 7.54
C GLU A 251 12.43 -5.96 7.76
N ALA A 252 12.44 -5.17 6.69
CA ALA A 252 12.18 -3.74 6.77
C ALA A 252 10.75 -3.45 7.25
N LEU A 253 9.73 -4.20 6.79
CA LEU A 253 8.36 -4.09 7.28
C LEU A 253 8.20 -4.53 8.75
N ARG A 254 8.95 -5.54 9.20
CA ARG A 254 9.00 -5.92 10.61
C ARG A 254 9.61 -4.81 11.45
N LEU A 255 10.76 -4.27 11.03
CA LEU A 255 11.41 -3.18 11.75
C LEU A 255 10.60 -1.89 11.68
N HIS A 256 9.90 -1.63 10.58
CA HIS A 256 9.12 -0.41 10.35
C HIS A 256 7.71 -0.73 9.81
N PRO A 257 6.79 -1.20 10.68
CA PRO A 257 5.42 -1.50 10.26
C PRO A 257 4.72 -0.24 9.74
N VAL A 258 4.48 -0.19 8.43
CA VAL A 258 3.81 0.95 7.78
C VAL A 258 2.36 1.09 8.25
N ALA A 259 1.69 -0.03 8.51
CA ALA A 259 0.45 -0.12 9.27
C ALA A 259 0.79 -0.42 10.73
N SER A 260 1.14 0.62 11.50
CA SER A 260 1.63 0.46 12.88
C SER A 260 0.55 0.12 13.91
N LEU A 261 -0.72 0.33 13.55
CA LEU A 261 -1.88 0.16 14.40
C LEU A 261 -3.01 -0.44 13.57
N THR A 262 -3.66 -1.46 14.13
CA THR A 262 -4.95 -1.97 13.65
C THR A 262 -5.93 -1.94 14.80
N VAL A 263 -7.20 -1.65 14.52
CA VAL A 263 -8.28 -1.70 15.50
C VAL A 263 -9.23 -2.80 15.07
N VAL A 264 -9.50 -3.73 15.98
CA VAL A 264 -10.54 -4.75 15.83
C VAL A 264 -11.57 -4.57 16.94
N GLU A 265 -12.76 -5.13 16.78
CA GLU A 265 -13.82 -5.07 17.80
C GLU A 265 -14.14 -6.48 18.25
N ALA A 266 -14.31 -6.68 19.56
CA ALA A 266 -14.77 -7.96 20.09
C ALA A 266 -16.24 -8.17 19.70
N ALA A 267 -16.52 -9.14 18.85
CA ALA A 267 -17.89 -9.45 18.43
C ALA A 267 -18.71 -10.11 19.55
N GLU A 268 -18.04 -10.84 20.44
CA GLU A 268 -18.59 -11.55 21.59
C GLU A 268 -17.64 -11.44 22.78
N GLU A 269 -18.08 -11.93 23.94
CA GLU A 269 -17.20 -11.99 25.11
C GLU A 269 -15.97 -12.86 24.80
N THR A 270 -14.80 -12.24 24.83
CA THR A 270 -13.55 -12.84 24.38
C THR A 270 -12.51 -12.80 25.49
N GLU A 271 -11.81 -13.91 25.71
CA GLU A 271 -10.72 -13.98 26.67
C GLU A 271 -9.35 -14.00 25.98
N LEU A 272 -8.63 -12.89 26.07
CA LEU A 272 -7.31 -12.71 25.47
C LEU A 272 -6.19 -13.16 26.42
N PRO A 273 -5.08 -13.71 25.89
CA PRO A 273 -3.91 -14.01 26.71
C PRO A 273 -3.29 -12.72 27.26
N GLY A 274 -2.96 -12.71 28.56
CA GLY A 274 -2.29 -11.58 29.23
C GLY A 274 -0.77 -11.52 29.03
N GLY A 275 -0.22 -12.36 28.16
CA GLY A 275 1.22 -12.58 28.08
C GLY A 275 1.74 -13.23 29.36
N ASP A 276 2.57 -12.50 30.10
CA ASP A 276 3.08 -12.93 31.41
C ASP A 276 2.12 -12.54 32.57
N GLY A 277 1.03 -11.83 32.27
CA GLY A 277 -0.01 -11.41 33.23
C GLY A 277 -1.32 -12.22 33.13
N PRO A 278 -2.36 -11.87 33.92
CA PRO A 278 -3.64 -12.56 33.91
C PRO A 278 -4.36 -12.40 32.57
N ARG A 279 -5.18 -13.38 32.22
CA ARG A 279 -6.01 -13.32 31.01
C ARG A 279 -6.96 -12.14 31.08
N LEU A 280 -7.18 -11.49 29.95
CA LEU A 280 -8.00 -10.29 29.83
C LEU A 280 -9.35 -10.66 29.25
N ARG A 281 -10.43 -10.41 29.99
CA ARG A 281 -11.80 -10.54 29.47
C ARG A 281 -12.22 -9.25 28.79
N VAL A 282 -12.71 -9.37 27.57
CA VAL A 282 -13.12 -8.26 26.72
C VAL A 282 -14.58 -8.49 26.35
N GLY A 283 -15.44 -7.54 26.72
CA GLY A 283 -16.87 -7.61 26.43
C GLY A 283 -17.18 -7.30 24.95
N PRO A 284 -18.35 -7.72 24.45
CA PRO A 284 -18.80 -7.40 23.09
C PRO A 284 -18.79 -5.88 22.82
N GLY A 285 -18.46 -5.48 21.60
CA GLY A 285 -18.38 -4.09 21.16
C GLY A 285 -17.14 -3.33 21.64
N THR A 286 -16.23 -3.99 22.36
CA THR A 286 -15.01 -3.32 22.87
C THR A 286 -13.96 -3.22 21.76
N PRO A 287 -13.44 -2.01 21.46
CA PRO A 287 -12.35 -1.85 20.50
C PRO A 287 -11.01 -2.29 21.11
N ILE A 288 -10.32 -3.18 20.40
CA ILE A 288 -8.99 -3.70 20.74
C ILE A 288 -7.98 -3.08 19.77
N TRP A 289 -7.02 -2.34 20.33
CA TRP A 289 -5.97 -1.67 19.58
C TRP A 289 -4.73 -2.55 19.53
N THR A 290 -4.41 -3.09 18.36
CA THR A 290 -3.24 -3.96 18.16
C THR A 290 -2.02 -3.14 17.76
N LEU A 291 -1.04 -3.05 18.65
CA LEU A 291 0.18 -2.25 18.48
C LEU A 291 1.28 -3.05 17.75
N MET A 292 1.31 -2.94 16.42
CA MET A 292 2.17 -3.75 15.55
C MET A 292 3.66 -3.47 15.76
N THR A 293 4.02 -2.23 16.11
CA THR A 293 5.41 -1.80 16.33
C THR A 293 6.02 -2.40 17.58
N TYR A 294 5.23 -2.62 18.63
CA TYR A 294 5.74 -3.11 19.91
C TYR A 294 6.24 -4.56 19.78
N GLY A 295 5.39 -5.46 19.29
CA GLY A 295 5.74 -6.87 19.11
C GLY A 295 6.91 -7.04 18.13
N SER A 296 6.92 -6.26 17.05
CA SER A 296 7.94 -6.41 16.02
C SER A 296 9.35 -6.02 16.48
N ARG A 297 9.49 -5.01 17.36
CA ARG A 297 10.80 -4.47 17.78
C ARG A 297 11.31 -4.95 19.13
N ARG A 298 10.42 -5.46 20.00
CA ARG A 298 10.78 -5.81 21.38
C ARG A 298 10.65 -7.28 21.72
N ASP A 299 9.91 -8.05 20.93
CA ASP A 299 9.67 -9.46 21.23
C ASP A 299 10.89 -10.31 20.87
N THR A 300 11.82 -10.44 21.82
CA THR A 300 13.01 -11.28 21.69
C THR A 300 12.69 -12.77 21.65
N ARG A 301 11.55 -13.21 22.20
CA ARG A 301 11.10 -14.61 22.16
C ARG A 301 10.73 -15.01 20.73
N ARG A 302 10.10 -14.09 19.99
CA ARG A 302 9.64 -14.32 18.61
C ARG A 302 10.66 -13.90 17.55
N PHE A 303 11.47 -12.87 17.84
CA PHE A 303 12.50 -12.32 16.95
C PHE A 303 13.81 -12.11 17.72
N PRO A 304 14.72 -13.11 17.77
CA PRO A 304 16.03 -12.95 18.41
C PRO A 304 16.82 -11.81 17.78
N GLU A 305 17.49 -10.92 18.53
CA GLU A 305 18.07 -9.66 18.01
C GLU A 305 17.03 -8.78 17.27
N PRO A 306 15.93 -8.37 17.92
CA PRO A 306 14.78 -7.77 17.24
C PRO A 306 15.08 -6.39 16.64
N GLY A 307 16.10 -5.69 17.11
CA GLY A 307 16.55 -4.41 16.56
C GLY A 307 17.45 -4.52 15.32
N ARG A 308 17.93 -5.71 14.97
CA ARG A 308 18.86 -5.91 13.86
C ARG A 308 18.12 -6.22 12.57
N PHE A 309 18.54 -5.60 11.46
CA PHE A 309 18.10 -5.95 10.12
C PHE A 309 18.72 -7.29 9.70
N ARG A 310 17.93 -8.36 9.72
CA ARG A 310 18.35 -9.72 9.32
C ARG A 310 17.38 -10.34 8.29
N PRO A 311 17.58 -10.12 6.99
CA PRO A 311 16.77 -10.72 5.93
C PRO A 311 16.72 -12.25 5.97
N ASP A 312 17.77 -12.92 6.49
CA ASP A 312 17.87 -14.38 6.57
C ASP A 312 16.73 -15.06 7.35
N ARG A 313 16.04 -14.34 8.24
CA ARG A 313 14.87 -14.86 8.99
C ARG A 313 13.74 -15.34 8.08
N TRP A 314 13.70 -14.83 6.86
CA TRP A 314 12.61 -15.02 5.92
C TRP A 314 12.93 -16.02 4.82
N LEU A 315 14.14 -16.58 4.80
CA LEU A 315 14.56 -17.56 3.79
C LEU A 315 13.92 -18.93 3.99
N ASP A 316 13.70 -19.33 5.24
CA ASP A 316 12.92 -20.51 5.56
C ASP A 316 11.43 -20.19 5.38
N PRO A 317 10.70 -20.88 4.48
CA PRO A 317 9.29 -20.59 4.22
C PRO A 317 8.38 -20.80 5.43
N ALA A 318 8.69 -21.76 6.31
CA ALA A 318 7.93 -22.01 7.52
C ALA A 318 8.18 -20.89 8.54
N ALA A 319 9.44 -20.48 8.74
CA ALA A 319 9.80 -19.35 9.59
C ALA A 319 9.18 -18.05 9.06
N ALA A 320 9.16 -17.84 7.73
CA ALA A 320 8.55 -16.66 7.12
C ALA A 320 7.03 -16.61 7.35
N ARG A 321 6.33 -17.74 7.19
CA ARG A 321 4.89 -17.84 7.48
C ARG A 321 4.59 -17.59 8.95
N GLN A 322 5.38 -18.18 9.85
CA GLN A 322 5.25 -17.92 11.29
C GLN A 322 5.55 -16.45 11.61
N GLY A 323 6.60 -15.89 11.01
CA GLY A 323 6.95 -14.49 11.13
C GLY A 323 5.76 -13.60 10.77
N ASP A 324 5.17 -13.79 9.59
CA ASP A 324 3.98 -13.03 9.14
C ASP A 324 2.82 -13.10 10.14
N LEU A 325 2.54 -14.27 10.71
CA LEU A 325 1.50 -14.44 11.72
C LEU A 325 1.85 -13.78 13.06
N ARG A 326 3.14 -13.61 13.37
CA ARG A 326 3.63 -13.01 14.62
C ARG A 326 3.67 -11.48 14.57
N HIS A 327 3.84 -10.87 13.39
CA HIS A 327 3.98 -9.41 13.24
C HIS A 327 2.92 -8.75 12.33
N LEU A 328 2.01 -9.54 11.75
CA LEU A 328 0.81 -9.15 10.98
C LEU A 328 0.95 -7.85 10.16
N PRO A 329 2.00 -7.67 9.34
CA PRO A 329 2.24 -6.43 8.60
C PRO A 329 1.15 -6.15 7.56
N PHE A 330 0.39 -7.20 7.20
CA PHE A 330 -0.73 -7.19 6.27
C PHE A 330 -2.05 -7.60 6.95
N GLY A 331 -2.11 -7.60 8.30
CA GLY A 331 -3.25 -8.12 9.05
C GLY A 331 -3.43 -9.64 8.91
N ALA A 332 -4.57 -10.15 9.38
CA ALA A 332 -4.97 -11.56 9.27
C ALA A 332 -6.49 -11.70 9.16
N GLY A 333 -6.94 -12.91 8.83
CA GLY A 333 -8.36 -13.26 8.73
C GLY A 333 -9.08 -12.63 7.52
N PRO A 334 -10.42 -12.53 7.58
CA PRO A 334 -11.25 -12.03 6.47
C PRO A 334 -10.99 -10.58 6.08
N ARG A 335 -10.28 -9.82 6.91
CA ARG A 335 -9.89 -8.42 6.67
C ARG A 335 -8.39 -8.25 6.44
N SER A 336 -7.69 -9.34 6.12
CA SER A 336 -6.29 -9.28 5.70
C SER A 336 -6.14 -8.44 4.42
N CYS A 337 -4.97 -7.80 4.25
CA CYS A 337 -4.70 -6.91 3.14
C CYS A 337 -4.82 -7.67 1.79
N PRO A 338 -5.78 -7.31 0.92
CA PRO A 338 -5.95 -7.96 -0.37
C PRO A 338 -4.78 -7.66 -1.32
N GLY A 339 -4.06 -6.55 -1.09
CA GLY A 339 -2.90 -6.12 -1.88
C GLY A 339 -1.57 -6.77 -1.49
N ARG A 340 -1.51 -7.67 -0.49
CA ARG A 340 -0.25 -8.25 0.02
C ARG A 340 0.65 -8.83 -1.08
N GLY A 341 0.07 -9.60 -2.00
CA GLY A 341 0.83 -10.23 -3.09
C GLY A 341 1.43 -9.21 -4.05
N LEU A 342 0.66 -8.17 -4.41
CA LEU A 342 1.11 -7.10 -5.29
C LEU A 342 2.19 -6.24 -4.60
N ALA A 343 1.94 -5.81 -3.36
CA ALA A 343 2.87 -4.95 -2.61
C ALA A 343 4.25 -5.61 -2.44
N LEU A 344 4.28 -6.90 -2.08
CA LEU A 344 5.54 -7.64 -1.95
C LEU A 344 6.22 -7.85 -3.30
N LEU A 345 5.47 -8.14 -4.37
CA LEU A 345 6.02 -8.29 -5.72
C LEU A 345 6.66 -6.98 -6.20
N GLU A 346 5.93 -5.87 -6.09
CA GLU A 346 6.37 -4.53 -6.45
C GLU A 346 7.63 -4.11 -5.68
N ALA A 347 7.59 -4.19 -4.35
CA ALA A 347 8.71 -3.80 -3.52
C ALA A 347 9.95 -4.67 -3.79
N THR A 348 9.77 -5.98 -3.98
CA THR A 348 10.89 -6.90 -4.30
C THR A 348 11.49 -6.56 -5.66
N LEU A 349 10.65 -6.33 -6.68
CA LEU A 349 11.10 -5.97 -8.03
C LEU A 349 11.93 -4.68 -8.02
N VAL A 350 11.39 -3.60 -7.45
CA VAL A 350 12.04 -2.30 -7.54
C VAL A 350 13.31 -2.26 -6.72
N VAL A 351 13.34 -2.89 -5.53
CA VAL A 351 14.56 -3.01 -4.72
C VAL A 351 15.63 -3.80 -5.45
N ALA A 352 15.27 -4.92 -6.11
CA ALA A 352 16.20 -5.71 -6.91
C ALA A 352 16.83 -4.88 -8.04
N LEU A 353 16.02 -4.14 -8.79
CA LEU A 353 16.49 -3.30 -9.89
C LEU A 353 17.35 -2.13 -9.40
N ILE A 354 16.99 -1.50 -8.28
CA ILE A 354 17.79 -0.42 -7.68
C ILE A 354 19.17 -0.94 -7.25
N VAL A 355 19.26 -2.07 -6.54
CA VAL A 355 20.55 -2.62 -6.06
C VAL A 355 21.41 -3.19 -7.21
N ARG A 356 20.79 -3.59 -8.32
CA ARG A 356 21.48 -3.93 -9.57
C ARG A 356 22.19 -2.71 -10.14
N ASP A 357 21.46 -1.61 -10.28
CA ASP A 357 21.90 -0.41 -11.05
C ASP A 357 22.67 0.61 -10.20
N PHE A 358 22.55 0.55 -8.87
CA PHE A 358 23.14 1.53 -7.96
C PHE A 358 23.84 0.87 -6.77
N ASP A 359 24.92 1.51 -6.32
CA ASP A 359 25.46 1.35 -4.97
C ASP A 359 24.76 2.34 -4.03
N LEU A 360 24.27 1.83 -2.90
CA LEU A 360 23.56 2.60 -1.88
C LEU A 360 24.50 2.86 -0.70
N ALA A 361 24.55 4.10 -0.24
CA ALA A 361 25.27 4.48 0.97
C ALA A 361 24.45 5.43 1.84
N PRO A 362 24.70 5.48 3.17
CA PRO A 362 24.01 6.42 4.02
C PRO A 362 24.39 7.85 3.63
N ASP A 363 23.42 8.76 3.62
CA ASP A 363 23.69 10.18 3.48
C ASP A 363 23.97 10.79 4.87
N PRO A 364 25.12 11.43 5.11
CA PRO A 364 25.46 12.07 6.39
C PRO A 364 24.47 13.16 6.84
N ALA A 365 23.73 13.77 5.90
CA ALA A 365 22.67 14.74 6.19
C ALA A 365 21.32 14.08 6.50
N SER A 366 21.19 12.77 6.24
CA SER A 366 19.97 12.01 6.49
C SER A 366 19.72 11.90 8.00
N ARG A 367 18.51 12.28 8.42
CA ARG A 367 18.04 12.15 9.81
C ARG A 367 16.64 11.53 9.78
N PRO A 368 16.52 10.25 9.39
CA PRO A 368 15.22 9.62 9.22
C PRO A 368 14.51 9.52 10.57
N ARG A 369 13.25 9.98 10.61
CA ARG A 369 12.35 9.83 11.76
C ARG A 369 11.03 9.22 11.29
N GLU A 370 10.41 8.43 12.15
CA GLU A 370 9.07 7.92 11.86
C GLU A 370 8.04 9.03 12.02
N ARG A 371 7.26 9.26 10.97
CA ARG A 371 6.10 10.15 11.01
C ARG A 371 4.85 9.30 11.00
N VAL A 372 4.10 9.34 12.10
CA VAL A 372 2.82 8.66 12.27
C VAL A 372 1.71 9.57 11.73
N ALA A 373 1.03 9.11 10.67
CA ALA A 373 -0.19 9.71 10.14
C ALA A 373 -1.20 8.57 9.91
N PHE A 374 -1.89 8.55 8.76
CA PHE A 374 -2.68 7.39 8.35
C PHE A 374 -1.82 6.12 8.24
N THR A 375 -0.58 6.27 7.74
CA THR A 375 0.48 5.26 7.75
C THR A 375 1.72 5.80 8.46
N VAL A 376 2.64 4.92 8.81
CA VAL A 376 3.99 5.29 9.29
C VAL A 376 4.95 5.34 8.12
N SER A 377 5.57 6.50 7.93
CA SER A 377 6.50 6.78 6.84
C SER A 377 7.80 7.42 7.35
N PRO A 378 8.93 7.28 6.64
CA PRO A 378 10.15 8.00 6.97
C PRO A 378 10.04 9.48 6.61
N ALA A 379 10.30 10.38 7.56
CA ALA A 379 10.51 11.79 7.33
C ALA A 379 12.02 12.11 7.37
N GLY A 380 12.50 12.88 6.39
CA GLY A 380 13.92 13.28 6.33
C GLY A 380 14.89 12.18 5.91
N LEU A 381 14.39 11.05 5.37
CA LEU A 381 15.24 9.99 4.84
C LEU A 381 15.82 10.38 3.48
N ARG A 382 17.15 10.39 3.43
CA ARG A 382 17.96 10.52 2.23
C ARG A 382 18.89 9.32 2.09
N VAL A 383 19.15 8.90 0.86
CA VAL A 383 20.09 7.82 0.51
C VAL A 383 21.02 8.35 -0.57
N ARG A 384 22.30 8.01 -0.48
CA ARG A 384 23.28 8.34 -1.51
C ARG A 384 23.32 7.21 -2.52
N LEU A 385 23.16 7.56 -3.79
CA LEU A 385 23.14 6.64 -4.93
C LEU A 385 24.37 6.90 -5.80
N THR A 386 25.08 5.83 -6.16
CA THR A 386 26.14 5.87 -7.17
C THR A 386 25.80 4.88 -8.26
N ARG A 387 25.68 5.34 -9.51
CA ARG A 387 25.37 4.48 -10.65
C ARG A 387 26.51 3.50 -10.89
N ARG A 388 26.16 2.26 -11.24
CA ARG A 388 27.10 1.18 -11.55
C ARG A 388 27.28 0.97 -13.04
#